data_AF-A0A7C4T3E8-F1
#
_entry.id   AF-A0A7C4T3E8-F1
#
_cell.length_a   1.000
_cell.length_b   1.000
_cell.length_c   1.000
_cell.angle_alpha   90.00
_cell.angle_beta   90.00
_cell.angle_gamma   90.00
#
_symmetry.space_group_name_H-M   'P 1'
#
loop_
_entity.id
_entity.type
_entity.pdbx_description
1 polymer ?
#
loop_
_entity_poly.entity_id
_entity_poly.type
_entity_poly.pdbx_seq_one_letter_code
_entity_poly.pdbx_strand_id
1 'polypeptide(L)'
;AHIAGNMLFLAIFGDNVEDSLGHFRFLVFYLLSGIIAAAAHILVCIITRDALLTPTLGASGAISGILGAYLVLFPGNRVRVLLFNFIPTTVSAVIVIGMWFVFQLINGLGYLGGMRGDGVAYAAHIGGFLYGLFRIKKYLPRQRYVYRYY
;
A
#
# COMPACT_ATOMS: atom_id res chain seq x y z
N ALA A 1 12.56 6.45 -11.84
CA ALA A 1 11.14 6.85 -11.81
C ALA A 1 10.32 6.25 -10.64
N HIS A 2 10.89 5.46 -9.70
CA HIS A 2 10.10 4.87 -8.60
C HIS A 2 9.77 5.80 -7.43
N ILE A 3 10.65 6.75 -7.10
CA ILE A 3 10.51 7.57 -5.89
C ILE A 3 9.39 8.60 -6.05
N ALA A 4 9.30 9.29 -7.20
CA ALA A 4 8.26 10.29 -7.45
C ALA A 4 6.84 9.69 -7.36
N GLY A 5 6.64 8.50 -7.94
CA GLY A 5 5.37 7.78 -7.83
C GLY A 5 5.05 7.42 -6.38
N ASN A 6 6.02 6.85 -5.64
CA ASN A 6 5.85 6.51 -4.23
C ASN A 6 5.46 7.74 -3.38
N MET A 7 6.16 8.86 -3.56
CA MET A 7 5.87 10.09 -2.82
C MET A 7 4.50 10.66 -3.20
N LEU A 8 4.09 10.56 -4.47
CA LEU A 8 2.75 10.95 -4.91
C LEU A 8 1.66 10.10 -4.25
N PHE A 9 1.83 8.77 -4.20
CA PHE A 9 0.89 7.89 -3.50
C PHE A 9 0.83 8.21 -2.00
N LEU A 10 1.98 8.40 -1.36
CA LEU A 10 2.02 8.77 0.04
C LEU A 10 1.33 10.13 0.29
N ALA A 11 1.53 11.11 -0.58
CA ALA A 11 0.89 12.42 -0.46
C ALA A 11 -0.63 12.38 -0.67
N ILE A 12 -1.12 11.55 -1.61
CA ILE A 12 -2.56 11.44 -1.90
C ILE A 12 -3.31 10.64 -0.83
N PHE A 13 -2.72 9.56 -0.33
CA PHE A 13 -3.42 8.58 0.50
C PHE A 13 -2.95 8.56 1.96
N GLY A 14 -1.70 8.96 2.22
CA GLY A 14 -1.08 8.91 3.54
C GLY A 14 -1.75 9.86 4.53
N ASP A 15 -2.00 11.10 4.12
CA ASP A 15 -2.59 12.16 4.97
C ASP A 15 -3.89 11.71 5.63
N ASN A 16 -4.86 11.23 4.83
CA ASN A 16 -6.14 10.74 5.35
C ASN A 16 -5.99 9.55 6.32
N VAL A 17 -5.04 8.65 6.06
CA VAL A 17 -4.79 7.48 6.91
C VAL A 17 -4.08 7.92 8.20
N GLU A 18 -3.16 8.88 8.12
CA GLU A 18 -2.49 9.47 9.27
C GLU A 18 -3.48 10.21 10.17
N ASP A 19 -4.38 11.02 9.60
CA ASP A 19 -5.46 11.70 10.34
C ASP A 19 -6.36 10.71 11.11
N SER A 20 -6.63 9.55 10.51
CA SER A 20 -7.44 8.51 11.14
C SER A 20 -6.73 7.80 12.31
N LEU A 21 -5.39 7.75 12.28
CA LEU A 21 -4.58 6.99 13.23
C LEU A 21 -3.91 7.86 14.31
N GLY A 22 -3.63 9.11 13.97
CA GLY A 22 -2.66 9.99 14.63
C GLY A 22 -1.21 9.63 14.29
N HIS A 23 -0.34 10.65 14.31
CA HIS A 23 1.07 10.59 13.86
C HIS A 23 1.85 9.35 14.36
N PHE A 24 1.81 9.08 15.67
CA PHE A 24 2.60 7.98 16.24
C PHE A 24 2.13 6.60 15.76
N ARG A 25 0.81 6.37 15.69
CA ARG A 25 0.28 5.08 15.24
C ARG A 25 0.43 4.91 13.74
N PHE A 26 0.32 5.99 12.99
CA PHE A 26 0.64 6.00 11.57
C PHE A 26 2.09 5.59 11.33
N LEU A 27 3.06 6.17 12.04
CA LEU A 27 4.47 5.79 11.93
C LEU A 27 4.69 4.31 12.24
N VAL A 28 4.13 3.80 13.34
CA VAL A 28 4.23 2.38 13.71
C VAL A 28 3.59 1.49 12.64
N PHE A 29 2.40 1.86 12.16
CA PHE A 29 1.69 1.13 11.11
C PHE A 29 2.49 1.10 9.79
N TYR A 30 3.09 2.23 9.41
CA TYR A 30 3.94 2.36 8.22
C TYR A 30 5.16 1.44 8.29
N LEU A 31 5.89 1.49 9.42
CA LEU A 31 7.09 0.67 9.61
C LEU A 31 6.75 -0.83 9.63
N LEU A 32 5.68 -1.23 10.33
CA LEU A 32 5.24 -2.62 10.35
C LEU A 32 4.76 -3.10 8.98
N SER A 33 4.07 -2.24 8.22
CA SER A 33 3.71 -2.55 6.83
C SER A 33 4.94 -2.81 5.97
N GLY A 34 6.00 -2.00 6.13
CA GLY A 34 7.29 -2.19 5.46
C GLY A 34 7.98 -3.51 5.85
N ILE A 35 7.97 -3.87 7.14
CA ILE A 35 8.55 -5.12 7.63
C ILE A 35 7.81 -6.33 7.04
N ILE A 36 6.47 -6.31 7.05
CA ILE A 36 5.67 -7.41 6.50
C ILE A 36 5.82 -7.50 4.98
N ALA A 37 5.91 -6.37 4.28
CA ALA A 37 6.23 -6.33 2.86
C ALA A 37 7.59 -6.97 2.57
N ALA A 38 8.63 -6.60 3.31
CA ALA A 38 9.96 -7.20 3.17
C ALA A 38 9.94 -8.72 3.42
N ALA A 39 9.27 -9.14 4.49
CA ALA A 39 9.12 -10.56 4.81
C ALA A 39 8.40 -11.35 3.70
N ALA A 40 7.33 -10.79 3.12
CA ALA A 40 6.61 -11.42 2.02
C ALA A 40 7.49 -11.57 0.77
N HIS A 41 8.32 -10.57 0.46
CA HIS A 41 9.26 -10.66 -0.66
C HIS A 41 10.34 -11.71 -0.43
N ILE A 42 10.96 -11.71 0.75
CA ILE A 42 11.97 -12.70 1.14
C ILE A 42 11.41 -14.12 1.03
N LEU A 43 10.19 -14.35 1.52
CA LEU A 43 9.53 -15.65 1.44
C LEU A 43 9.39 -16.12 -0.02
N VAL A 44 8.98 -15.24 -0.94
CA VAL A 44 8.87 -15.59 -2.36
C VAL A 44 10.24 -15.89 -2.96
N CYS A 45 11.27 -15.09 -2.68
CA CYS A 45 12.63 -15.35 -3.16
C CYS A 45 13.18 -16.71 -2.68
N ILE A 46 12.86 -17.10 -1.43
CA ILE A 46 13.22 -18.42 -0.89
C ILE A 46 12.50 -19.54 -1.67
N ILE A 47 11.19 -19.37 -1.93
CA ILE A 47 10.38 -20.37 -2.64
C ILE A 47 10.83 -20.52 -4.09
N THR A 48 11.11 -19.42 -4.79
CA THR A 48 11.51 -19.43 -6.20
C THR A 48 12.99 -19.69 -6.41
N ARG A 49 13.80 -19.71 -5.34
CA ARG A 49 15.27 -19.78 -5.37
C ARG A 49 15.90 -18.70 -6.26
N ASP A 50 15.24 -17.56 -6.36
CA ASP A 50 15.66 -16.45 -7.21
C ASP A 50 16.01 -15.22 -6.36
N ALA A 51 16.93 -14.40 -6.85
CA ALA A 51 17.18 -13.04 -6.38
C ALA A 51 17.45 -12.83 -4.88
N LEU A 52 17.96 -13.83 -4.14
CA LEU A 52 18.29 -13.73 -2.69
C LEU A 52 19.25 -12.59 -2.33
N LEU A 53 20.00 -12.06 -3.30
CA LEU A 53 21.00 -10.99 -3.12
C LEU A 53 20.55 -9.62 -3.66
N THR A 54 19.32 -9.48 -4.15
CA THR A 54 18.84 -8.19 -4.69
C THR A 54 18.28 -7.33 -3.54
N PRO A 55 18.95 -6.23 -3.14
CA PRO A 55 18.46 -5.40 -2.06
C PRO A 55 17.18 -4.68 -2.47
N THR A 56 16.06 -5.01 -1.83
CA THR A 56 14.80 -4.27 -1.97
C THR A 56 14.62 -3.31 -0.80
N LEU A 57 14.92 -2.02 -1.01
CA LEU A 57 14.62 -0.97 -0.03
C LEU A 57 13.15 -0.56 -0.10
N GLY A 58 12.40 -0.81 0.98
CA GLY A 58 10.95 -1.00 0.97
C GLY A 58 10.07 0.18 1.35
N ALA A 59 10.34 1.41 0.86
CA ALA A 59 9.38 2.50 1.03
C ALA A 59 8.05 2.19 0.32
N SER A 60 8.10 1.60 -0.88
CA SER A 60 6.90 1.26 -1.65
C SER A 60 6.04 0.18 -0.99
N GLY A 61 6.66 -0.81 -0.33
CA GLY A 61 5.91 -1.87 0.37
C GLY A 61 5.12 -1.33 1.56
N ALA A 62 5.71 -0.39 2.32
CA ALA A 62 5.01 0.31 3.38
C ALA A 62 3.84 1.16 2.84
N ILE A 63 4.05 1.85 1.71
CA ILE A 63 3.00 2.62 1.02
C ILE A 63 1.88 1.71 0.53
N SER A 64 2.18 0.50 0.04
CA SER A 64 1.15 -0.48 -0.30
C SER A 64 0.26 -0.81 0.89
N GLY A 65 0.82 -0.88 2.10
CA GLY A 65 0.04 -1.01 3.34
C GLY A 65 -0.88 0.17 3.62
N ILE A 66 -0.44 1.39 3.34
CA ILE A 66 -1.31 2.58 3.38
C ILE A 66 -2.46 2.44 2.38
N LEU A 67 -2.21 1.98 1.15
CA LEU A 67 -3.27 1.80 0.15
C LEU A 67 -4.30 0.75 0.57
N GLY A 68 -3.85 -0.37 1.13
CA GLY A 68 -4.73 -1.40 1.69
C GLY A 68 -5.58 -0.85 2.84
N ALA A 69 -4.97 -0.09 3.75
CA ALA A 69 -5.68 0.61 4.82
C ALA A 69 -6.70 1.62 4.31
N TYR A 70 -6.33 2.40 3.30
CA TYR A 70 -7.17 3.44 2.71
C TYR A 70 -8.47 2.85 2.15
N LEU A 71 -8.43 1.68 1.50
CA LEU A 71 -9.65 1.03 1.01
C LEU A 71 -10.63 0.63 2.11
N VAL A 72 -10.12 0.29 3.30
CA VAL A 72 -10.97 -0.07 4.44
C VAL A 72 -11.60 1.16 5.07
N LEU A 73 -10.81 2.23 5.21
CA LEU A 73 -11.24 3.45 5.90
C LEU A 73 -12.10 4.35 4.99
N PHE A 74 -11.82 4.37 3.69
CA PHE A 74 -12.36 5.33 2.75
C PHE A 74 -12.89 4.70 1.44
N PRO A 75 -13.71 3.64 1.49
CA PRO A 75 -14.20 2.96 0.28
C PRO A 75 -15.05 3.87 -0.63
N GLY A 76 -15.70 4.89 -0.07
CA GLY A 76 -16.52 5.85 -0.80
C GLY A 76 -15.75 7.03 -1.41
N ASN A 77 -14.46 7.20 -1.08
CA ASN A 77 -13.70 8.36 -1.54
C ASN A 77 -13.42 8.28 -3.04
N ARG A 78 -13.28 9.47 -3.65
CA ARG A 78 -12.84 9.62 -5.03
C ARG A 78 -11.46 10.25 -5.07
N VAL A 79 -10.61 9.75 -5.97
CA VAL A 79 -9.24 10.19 -6.19
C VAL A 79 -9.19 10.97 -7.49
N ARG A 80 -8.53 12.14 -7.48
CA ARG A 80 -8.23 12.87 -8.71
C ARG A 80 -7.12 12.15 -9.46
N VAL A 81 -7.38 11.83 -10.72
CA VAL A 81 -6.43 11.18 -11.62
C VAL A 81 -6.35 11.95 -12.93
N LEU A 82 -5.20 11.88 -13.60
CA LEU A 82 -5.02 12.42 -14.94
C LEU A 82 -5.22 11.29 -15.94
N LEU A 83 -6.41 11.22 -16.53
CA LEU A 83 -6.68 10.27 -17.61
C LEU A 83 -5.90 10.72 -18.85
N PHE A 84 -5.24 9.76 -19.52
CA PHE A 84 -4.33 10.02 -20.64
C PHE A 84 -3.23 11.06 -20.34
N ASN A 85 -2.82 11.24 -19.07
CA ASN A 85 -1.84 12.24 -18.64
C ASN A 85 -2.26 13.73 -18.77
N PHE A 86 -3.49 14.05 -19.21
CA PHE A 86 -3.90 15.46 -19.37
C PHE A 86 -5.36 15.78 -19.04
N ILE A 87 -6.25 14.78 -18.90
CA ILE A 87 -7.66 15.02 -18.57
C ILE A 87 -7.86 14.80 -17.07
N PRO A 88 -8.00 15.86 -16.24
CA PRO A 88 -8.28 15.71 -14.83
C PRO A 88 -9.70 15.14 -14.64
N THR A 89 -9.78 14.00 -13.98
CA THR A 89 -11.05 13.35 -13.65
C THR A 89 -11.01 12.79 -12.23
N THR A 90 -12.15 12.37 -11.71
CA THR A 90 -12.24 11.71 -10.39
C THR A 90 -12.73 10.29 -10.56
N VAL A 91 -12.00 9.35 -9.97
CA VAL A 91 -12.31 7.92 -10.03
C VAL A 91 -12.45 7.40 -8.60
N SER A 92 -13.31 6.41 -8.38
CA SER A 92 -13.43 5.77 -7.06
C SER A 92 -12.06 5.26 -6.59
N ALA A 93 -11.73 5.49 -5.32
CA ALA A 93 -10.51 4.98 -4.71
C ALA A 93 -10.42 3.44 -4.82
N VAL A 94 -11.56 2.75 -4.69
CA VAL A 94 -11.66 1.29 -4.87
C VAL A 94 -11.21 0.88 -6.27
N ILE A 95 -11.63 1.62 -7.30
CA ILE A 95 -11.23 1.35 -8.68
C ILE A 95 -9.74 1.64 -8.87
N VAL A 96 -9.26 2.81 -8.45
CA VAL A 96 -7.85 3.21 -8.66
C VAL A 96 -6.89 2.24 -7.95
N ILE A 97 -7.10 2.03 -6.65
CA ILE A 97 -6.23 1.18 -5.83
C ILE A 97 -6.44 -0.29 -6.18
N GLY A 98 -7.69 -0.71 -6.45
CA GLY A 98 -8.01 -2.08 -6.81
C GLY A 98 -7.37 -2.50 -8.14
N MET A 99 -7.45 -1.66 -9.18
CA MET A 99 -6.77 -1.91 -10.45
C MET A 99 -5.26 -1.98 -10.27
N TRP A 100 -4.68 -1.05 -9.48
CA TRP A 100 -3.26 -1.08 -9.15
C TRP A 100 -2.88 -2.39 -8.44
N PHE A 101 -3.67 -2.87 -7.48
CA PHE A 101 -3.41 -4.13 -6.77
C PHE A 101 -3.55 -5.36 -7.67
N VAL A 102 -4.55 -5.39 -8.55
CA VAL A 102 -4.71 -6.45 -9.56
C VAL A 102 -3.50 -6.51 -10.49
N PHE A 103 -2.97 -5.34 -10.90
CA PHE A 103 -1.73 -5.28 -11.67
C PHE A 103 -0.56 -5.90 -10.89
N GLN A 104 -0.44 -5.67 -9.58
CA GLN A 104 0.59 -6.32 -8.77
C GLN A 104 0.45 -7.85 -8.76
N LEU A 105 -0.78 -8.38 -8.68
CA LEU A 105 -1.04 -9.81 -8.71
C LEU A 105 -0.66 -10.44 -10.07
N ILE A 106 -1.07 -9.82 -11.17
CA ILE A 106 -0.81 -10.34 -12.52
C ILE A 106 0.70 -10.42 -12.78
N ASN A 107 1.44 -9.34 -12.50
CA ASN A 107 2.88 -9.32 -12.71
C ASN A 107 3.63 -10.21 -11.70
N GLY A 108 3.16 -10.28 -10.45
CA GLY A 108 3.69 -11.22 -9.47
C GLY A 108 3.54 -12.68 -9.89
N LEU A 109 2.39 -13.05 -10.48
CA LEU A 109 2.17 -14.39 -11.03
C LEU A 109 3.02 -14.65 -12.28
N GLY A 110 3.17 -13.65 -13.16
CA GLY A 110 4.05 -13.74 -14.33
C GLY A 110 5.50 -14.03 -13.94
N TYR A 111 6.00 -13.38 -12.89
CA TYR A 111 7.32 -13.64 -12.33
C TYR A 111 7.47 -15.10 -11.82
N LEU A 112 6.45 -15.63 -11.12
CA LEU A 112 6.44 -17.04 -10.70
C LEU A 112 6.41 -18.01 -11.90
N GLY A 113 5.84 -17.60 -13.03
CA GLY A 113 5.79 -18.35 -14.28
C GLY A 113 7.09 -18.29 -15.12
N GLY A 114 8.16 -17.70 -14.60
CA GLY A 114 9.46 -17.62 -15.27
C GLY A 114 9.61 -16.43 -16.23
N MET A 115 8.67 -15.47 -16.22
CA MET A 115 8.89 -14.19 -16.91
C MET A 115 10.00 -13.42 -16.20
N ARG A 116 10.94 -12.84 -16.97
CA ARG A 116 11.98 -11.96 -16.41
C ARG A 116 11.32 -10.79 -15.70
N GLY A 117 11.63 -10.62 -14.42
CA GLY A 117 11.17 -9.47 -13.63
C GLY A 117 11.72 -8.15 -14.17
N ASP A 118 10.93 -7.10 -14.01
CA ASP A 118 11.27 -5.71 -14.34
C ASP A 118 12.00 -4.97 -13.19
N GLY A 119 12.44 -5.73 -12.17
CA GLY A 119 13.06 -5.19 -10.96
C GLY A 119 12.05 -4.73 -9.90
N VAL A 120 10.75 -4.91 -10.10
CA VAL A 120 9.72 -4.57 -9.10
C VAL A 120 9.48 -5.74 -8.14
N ALA A 121 9.52 -5.44 -6.84
CA ALA A 121 9.25 -6.40 -5.78
C ALA A 121 7.75 -6.63 -5.56
N TYR A 122 7.06 -7.22 -6.53
CA TYR A 122 5.61 -7.47 -6.52
C TYR A 122 5.10 -8.12 -5.23
N ALA A 123 5.81 -9.13 -4.74
CA ALA A 123 5.49 -9.81 -3.48
C ALA A 123 5.52 -8.86 -2.27
N ALA A 124 6.41 -7.87 -2.25
CA ALA A 124 6.45 -6.85 -1.20
C ALA A 124 5.20 -5.98 -1.22
N HIS A 125 4.77 -5.54 -2.40
CA HIS A 125 3.56 -4.73 -2.54
C HIS A 125 2.32 -5.50 -2.13
N ILE A 126 2.21 -6.76 -2.52
CA ILE A 126 1.09 -7.64 -2.15
C ILE A 126 1.07 -7.83 -0.64
N GLY A 127 2.20 -8.21 -0.03
CA GLY A 127 2.28 -8.44 1.42
C GLY A 127 1.95 -7.19 2.24
N GLY A 128 2.51 -6.04 1.88
CA GLY A 128 2.21 -4.76 2.53
C GLY A 128 0.73 -4.40 2.41
N PHE A 129 0.16 -4.51 1.20
CA PHE A 129 -1.25 -4.22 0.95
C PHE A 129 -2.19 -5.08 1.80
N LEU A 130 -1.97 -6.39 1.80
CA LEU A 130 -2.80 -7.31 2.59
C LEU A 130 -2.69 -7.03 4.09
N TYR A 131 -1.48 -6.72 4.58
CA TYR A 131 -1.31 -6.30 5.97
C TYR A 131 -2.17 -5.08 6.30
N GLY A 132 -2.12 -4.04 5.47
CA GLY A 132 -2.91 -2.84 5.69
C GLY A 132 -4.41 -3.09 5.62
N LEU A 133 -4.85 -3.83 4.61
CA LEU A 133 -6.25 -4.22 4.40
C LEU A 133 -6.83 -4.95 5.62
N PHE A 134 -6.08 -5.85 6.24
CA PHE A 134 -6.60 -6.67 7.34
C PHE A 134 -6.33 -6.10 8.74
N ARG A 135 -5.30 -5.26 8.92
CA ARG A 135 -4.84 -4.87 10.25
C ARG A 135 -5.21 -3.45 10.66
N ILE A 136 -5.55 -2.57 9.71
CA ILE A 136 -5.77 -1.14 9.97
C ILE A 136 -6.74 -0.86 11.14
N LYS A 137 -7.85 -1.62 11.25
CA LYS A 137 -8.87 -1.40 12.30
C LYS A 137 -8.31 -1.53 13.72
N LYS A 138 -7.22 -2.28 13.93
CA LYS A 138 -6.57 -2.42 15.24
C LYS A 138 -5.83 -1.15 15.68
N TYR A 139 -5.46 -0.29 14.73
CA TYR A 139 -4.68 0.93 14.99
C TYR A 139 -5.57 2.15 15.24
N LEU A 140 -6.88 2.05 14.93
CA LEU A 140 -7.82 3.14 15.16
C LEU A 140 -7.90 3.50 16.65
N PRO A 141 -7.94 4.80 17.01
CA PRO A 141 -8.19 5.21 18.38
C PRO A 141 -9.51 4.66 18.88
N ARG A 142 -9.51 4.13 20.11
CA ARG A 142 -10.77 3.93 20.84
C ARG A 142 -11.43 5.30 20.98
N GLN A 143 -12.66 5.44 20.49
CA GLN A 143 -13.44 6.66 20.69
C GLN A 143 -13.48 6.97 22.19
N ARG A 144 -12.84 8.06 22.60
CA ARG A 144 -13.16 8.69 23.88
C ARG A 144 -14.46 9.43 23.63
N TYR A 145 -15.57 8.89 24.12
CA TYR A 145 -16.81 9.64 24.24
C TYR A 145 -16.53 10.84 25.14
N VAL A 146 -16.32 12.01 24.54
CA VAL A 146 -16.35 13.28 25.28
C VAL A 146 -17.81 13.68 25.33
N TYR A 147 -18.47 13.40 26.46
CA TYR A 147 -19.77 14.00 26.75
C TYR A 147 -19.58 15.51 26.81
N ARG A 148 -20.01 16.21 25.76
CA ARG A 148 -20.12 17.66 25.76
C ARG A 148 -21.47 17.98 26.41
N TYR A 149 -21.45 18.29 27.71
CA TYR A 149 -22.60 18.90 28.37
C TYR A 149 -22.86 20.26 27.72
N TYR A 150 -24.06 20.44 27.19
CA TYR A 150 -24.66 21.73 26.87
C TYR A 150 -25.85 21.95 27.80
#